data_AF-S0LCM5-F1
#
_entry.id   AF-S0LCM5-F1
#
_cell.length_a   1.000
_cell.length_b   1.000
_cell.length_c   1.000
_cell.angle_alpha   90.00
_cell.angle_beta   90.00
_cell.angle_gamma   90.00
#
_symmetry.space_group_name_H-M   'P 1'
#
loop_
_entity.id
_entity.type
_entity.pdbx_description
1 polymer ?
#
loop_
_entity_poly.entity_id
_entity_poly.type
_entity_poly.pdbx_seq_one_letter_code
_entity_poly.pdbx_strand_id
1 'polypeptide(L)'
;MLMFLRISLWLFSFWGLQKGIQRLGKIDSQLSYFFTACSIILCLYFGAYLQALAIVAYFLLISGILLGILAFLDRKNTMLITFSVESSLLFIYFVILVSVLWKTNLVHYDNFSHWATIVKFLVTQNRLPDSMDTIISFTSYPMGSALFLYYTTKFIGYYEPILLISQAFLIFTCFYAFFACLKDRTRTLFIMILFTGIVSFNYFNIAIRMDNLLVDFLLPLIALASISGLSALRSRPIMQAIYFVATVGVLGIIKNSAIFFVILVAAYYLYLHLTKESKCSTRTHTLLHFLLPVIAAVLPSRLWSWHVSHHFTQSKHQVNLSEYQQLFQEKDASIRSTIHEKFLHTVFSFDTLSTQGIILTFALLIISYFVIRLYLKRQTHLLRWIVIEALIVFFYYLGIYAMFLFSMPTQEAIVLAGFERYASSIVFFCLGSSLFVLVRTFDDLLYEPVFAKRTYRSFASLKSKQLYQISTLLLVFCSLLLILSETNGILFTNKTYDTTIPGQFQAINADTMELNQSRYLVVSADKSSVDSYLVQSVGKYTLFSPNVEARENFIMDDKEFNALLSQYDYIVLLDDHYTFNKMIEKLIDHPLQPGVYSVTKLITK
;
A
#
# COMPACT_ATOMS: atom_id res chain seq x y z
N MET A 1 27.08 5.97 10.44
CA MET A 1 27.13 5.14 11.67
C MET A 1 25.83 5.23 12.49
N LEU A 2 25.36 6.44 12.86
CA LEU A 2 24.14 6.60 13.68
C LEU A 2 22.86 6.01 13.07
N MET A 3 22.61 6.22 11.78
CA MET A 3 21.42 5.68 11.11
C MET A 3 21.40 4.14 11.10
N PHE A 4 22.53 3.49 10.85
CA PHE A 4 22.63 2.03 10.93
C PHE A 4 22.28 1.50 12.32
N LEU A 5 22.81 2.14 13.38
CA LEU A 5 22.47 1.78 14.76
C LEU A 5 20.97 1.91 15.04
N ARG A 6 20.34 3.00 14.59
CA ARG A 6 18.89 3.22 14.73
C ARG A 6 18.07 2.15 14.01
N ILE A 7 18.46 1.80 12.78
CA ILE A 7 17.83 0.72 12.01
C ILE A 7 17.98 -0.61 12.74
N SER A 8 19.18 -0.96 13.20
CA SER A 8 19.42 -2.21 13.95
C SER A 8 18.58 -2.28 15.23
N LEU A 9 18.49 -1.18 15.98
CA LEU A 9 17.68 -1.10 17.20
C LEU A 9 16.19 -1.27 16.89
N TRP A 10 15.69 -0.60 15.85
CA TRP A 10 14.30 -0.70 15.42
C TRP A 10 13.96 -2.13 14.93
N LEU A 11 14.84 -2.75 14.13
CA LEU A 11 14.68 -4.14 13.67
C LEU A 11 14.68 -5.13 14.84
N PHE A 12 15.58 -4.95 15.81
CA PHE A 12 15.64 -5.79 17.01
C PHE A 12 14.36 -5.63 17.85
N SER A 13 13.87 -4.40 18.00
CA SER A 13 12.59 -4.12 18.65
C SER A 13 11.42 -4.80 17.95
N PHE A 14 11.32 -4.66 16.62
CA PHE A 14 10.26 -5.27 15.84
C PHE A 14 10.29 -6.81 15.97
N TRP A 15 11.48 -7.40 15.87
CA TRP A 15 11.68 -8.84 16.08
C TRP A 15 11.28 -9.28 17.49
N GLY A 16 11.60 -8.50 18.53
CA GLY A 16 11.19 -8.80 19.90
C GLY A 16 9.66 -8.77 20.09
N LEU A 17 8.97 -7.76 19.55
CA LEU A 17 7.50 -7.73 19.52
C LEU A 17 6.93 -8.95 18.78
N GLN A 18 7.50 -9.29 17.63
CA GLN A 18 7.14 -10.47 16.86
C GLN A 18 7.29 -11.76 17.67
N LYS A 19 8.39 -11.93 18.39
CA LYS A 19 8.61 -13.08 19.27
C LYS A 19 7.63 -13.12 20.44
N GLY A 20 7.30 -11.97 21.02
CA GLY A 20 6.26 -11.86 22.05
C GLY A 20 4.91 -12.36 21.55
N ILE A 21 4.46 -11.85 20.41
CA ILE A 21 3.20 -12.25 19.76
C ILE A 21 3.24 -13.74 19.39
N GLN A 22 4.36 -14.22 18.82
CA GLN A 22 4.53 -15.62 18.44
C GLN A 22 4.37 -16.56 19.65
N ARG A 23 4.98 -16.21 20.78
CA ARG A 23 4.93 -17.02 22.01
C ARG A 23 3.56 -16.98 22.68
N LEU A 24 2.98 -15.79 22.85
CA LEU A 24 1.68 -15.60 23.49
C LEU A 24 0.55 -16.21 22.67
N GLY A 25 0.55 -15.96 21.36
CA GLY A 25 -0.47 -16.47 20.44
C GLY A 25 -0.24 -17.91 19.98
N LYS A 26 0.96 -18.47 20.23
CA LYS A 26 1.43 -19.76 19.69
C LYS A 26 1.25 -19.85 18.16
N ILE A 27 1.43 -18.76 17.45
CA ILE A 27 1.18 -18.68 16.00
C ILE A 27 2.44 -19.01 15.20
N ASP A 28 2.24 -19.44 13.96
CA ASP A 28 3.34 -19.70 13.02
C ASP A 28 4.12 -18.42 12.72
N SER A 29 5.42 -18.59 12.44
CA SER A 29 6.31 -17.45 12.15
C SER A 29 5.82 -16.62 10.95
N GLN A 30 5.26 -17.29 9.94
CA GLN A 30 4.74 -16.70 8.71
C GLN A 30 3.66 -15.64 8.99
N LEU A 31 2.80 -15.88 9.97
CA LEU A 31 1.72 -14.95 10.34
C LEU A 31 2.19 -13.88 11.32
N SER A 32 3.18 -14.19 12.15
CA SER A 32 3.54 -13.35 13.29
C SER A 32 4.10 -11.99 12.90
N TYR A 33 4.88 -11.87 11.82
CA TYR A 33 5.42 -10.58 11.37
C TYR A 33 4.30 -9.63 10.93
N PHE A 34 3.38 -10.12 10.09
CA PHE A 34 2.24 -9.35 9.64
C PHE A 34 1.29 -8.99 10.80
N PHE A 35 1.01 -9.94 11.68
CA PHE A 35 0.17 -9.67 12.86
C PHE A 35 0.82 -8.62 13.77
N THR A 36 2.14 -8.64 13.93
CA THR A 36 2.90 -7.63 14.68
C THR A 36 2.76 -6.24 14.06
N ALA A 37 2.90 -6.13 12.74
CA ALA A 37 2.72 -4.86 12.05
C ALA A 37 1.28 -4.31 12.25
N CYS A 38 0.27 -5.18 12.14
CA CYS A 38 -1.12 -4.78 12.39
C CYS A 38 -1.34 -4.35 13.86
N SER A 39 -0.77 -5.08 14.82
CA SER A 39 -0.87 -4.71 16.24
C SER A 39 -0.20 -3.36 16.54
N ILE A 40 0.98 -3.10 15.97
CA ILE A 40 1.65 -1.79 16.10
C ILE A 40 0.75 -0.68 15.58
N ILE A 41 0.19 -0.83 14.37
CA ILE A 41 -0.71 0.15 13.77
C ILE A 41 -1.90 0.44 14.70
N LEU A 42 -2.58 -0.60 15.19
CA LEU A 42 -3.75 -0.41 16.06
C LEU A 42 -3.38 0.22 17.41
N CYS A 43 -2.27 -0.19 18.03
CA CYS A 43 -1.80 0.42 19.27
C CYS A 43 -1.53 1.92 19.08
N LEU A 44 -0.83 2.29 18.02
CA LEU A 44 -0.57 3.70 17.69
C LEU A 44 -1.85 4.46 17.37
N TYR A 45 -2.77 3.84 16.63
CA TYR A 45 -4.06 4.42 16.27
C TYR A 45 -4.87 4.78 17.52
N PHE A 46 -5.07 3.83 18.44
CA PHE A 46 -5.75 4.11 19.70
C PHE A 46 -4.97 5.09 20.60
N GLY A 47 -3.63 4.99 20.61
CA GLY A 47 -2.78 5.94 21.31
C GLY A 47 -2.93 7.38 20.82
N ALA A 48 -3.18 7.57 19.51
CA ALA A 48 -3.36 8.88 18.92
C ALA A 48 -4.65 9.57 19.41
N TYR A 49 -5.74 8.83 19.58
CA TYR A 49 -6.98 9.34 20.18
C TYR A 49 -6.81 9.74 21.65
N LEU A 50 -5.89 9.09 22.36
CA LEU A 50 -5.54 9.43 23.73
C LEU A 50 -4.48 10.55 23.82
N GLN A 51 -4.18 11.23 22.71
CA GLN A 51 -3.12 12.24 22.60
C GLN A 51 -1.73 11.72 23.07
N ALA A 52 -1.53 10.41 23.00
CA ALA A 52 -0.36 9.70 23.52
C ALA A 52 0.44 9.02 22.39
N LEU A 53 0.30 9.47 21.14
CA LEU A 53 0.92 8.82 19.96
C LEU A 53 2.44 8.66 20.11
N ALA A 54 3.14 9.68 20.62
CA ALA A 54 4.57 9.61 20.90
C ALA A 54 4.90 8.61 22.00
N ILE A 55 4.15 8.65 23.11
CA ILE A 55 4.35 7.80 24.28
C ILE A 55 4.17 6.33 23.90
N VAL A 56 3.10 6.01 23.17
CA VAL A 56 2.82 4.65 22.69
C VAL A 56 3.91 4.16 21.74
N ALA A 57 4.43 5.02 20.85
CA ALA A 57 5.55 4.66 19.98
C ALA A 57 6.80 4.27 20.80
N TYR A 58 7.18 5.06 21.80
CA TYR A 58 8.31 4.73 22.68
C TYR A 58 8.06 3.47 23.51
N PHE A 59 6.84 3.29 24.01
CA PHE A 59 6.44 2.08 24.72
C PHE A 59 6.59 0.82 23.86
N LEU A 60 6.15 0.88 22.59
CA LEU A 60 6.30 -0.23 21.64
C LEU A 60 7.77 -0.53 21.35
N LEU A 61 8.61 0.51 21.17
CA LEU A 61 10.05 0.33 20.96
C LEU A 61 10.72 -0.35 22.17
N ILE A 62 10.49 0.18 23.38
CA ILE A 62 11.11 -0.34 24.61
C ILE A 62 10.62 -1.76 24.89
N SER A 63 9.30 -1.99 24.77
CA SER A 63 8.71 -3.32 24.97
C SER A 63 9.27 -4.33 23.96
N GLY A 64 9.46 -3.92 22.71
CA GLY A 64 10.10 -4.74 21.69
C GLY A 64 11.53 -5.11 22.03
N ILE A 65 12.34 -4.14 22.46
CA ILE A 65 13.73 -4.40 22.89
C ILE A 65 13.75 -5.38 24.07
N LEU A 66 12.93 -5.15 25.10
CA LEU A 66 12.84 -6.03 26.27
C LEU A 66 12.44 -7.46 25.88
N LEU A 67 11.40 -7.61 25.06
CA LEU A 67 10.97 -8.91 24.56
C LEU A 67 12.04 -9.58 23.68
N GLY A 68 12.79 -8.79 22.91
CA GLY A 68 13.94 -9.26 22.13
C GLY A 68 15.05 -9.81 23.02
N ILE A 69 15.41 -9.08 24.09
CA ILE A 69 16.39 -9.55 25.08
C ILE A 69 15.91 -10.84 25.75
N LEU A 70 14.66 -10.89 26.20
CA LEU A 70 14.07 -12.11 26.80
C LEU A 70 14.04 -13.29 25.81
N ALA A 71 13.78 -13.03 24.53
CA ALA A 71 13.80 -14.04 23.50
C ALA A 71 15.22 -14.55 23.21
N PHE A 72 16.22 -13.68 23.26
CA PHE A 72 17.63 -14.01 23.06
C PHE A 72 18.23 -14.81 24.24
N LEU A 73 17.84 -14.49 25.48
CA LEU A 73 18.31 -15.18 26.69
C LEU A 73 17.71 -16.58 26.90
N ASP A 74 16.58 -16.86 26.23
CA ASP A 74 15.95 -18.17 26.30
C ASP A 74 16.80 -19.21 25.54
N ARG A 75 17.45 -20.11 26.30
CA ARG A 75 18.36 -21.15 25.75
C ARG A 75 17.66 -22.17 24.84
N LYS A 76 16.33 -22.29 24.89
CA LYS A 76 15.55 -23.09 23.91
C LYS A 76 15.38 -22.37 22.56
N ASN A 77 15.70 -21.10 22.54
CA ASN A 77 15.57 -20.18 21.42
C ASN A 77 16.95 -19.63 21.04
N THR A 78 17.97 -20.52 21.06
CA THR A 78 19.25 -20.23 20.40
C THR A 78 18.94 -19.70 19.01
N MET A 79 19.59 -18.59 18.62
CA MET A 79 19.52 -18.01 17.28
C MET A 79 20.16 -18.95 16.23
N LEU A 80 19.78 -20.22 16.23
CA LEU A 80 19.87 -21.04 15.04
C LEU A 80 18.81 -20.47 14.09
N ILE A 81 19.22 -19.47 13.31
CA ILE A 81 18.42 -18.94 12.22
C ILE A 81 18.24 -20.09 11.24
N THR A 82 17.17 -20.86 11.42
CA THR A 82 16.76 -21.86 10.44
C THR A 82 16.11 -21.11 9.30
N PHE A 83 16.92 -20.78 8.30
CA PHE A 83 16.42 -20.18 7.07
C PHE A 83 15.62 -21.22 6.30
N SER A 84 14.29 -21.12 6.37
CA SER A 84 13.43 -21.84 5.42
C SER A 84 13.61 -21.25 4.01
N VAL A 85 13.24 -22.01 3.00
CA VAL A 85 13.41 -21.60 1.60
C VAL A 85 12.60 -20.33 1.32
N GLU A 86 11.36 -20.27 1.80
CA GLU A 86 10.50 -19.10 1.63
C GLU A 86 11.05 -17.84 2.32
N SER A 87 11.60 -17.98 3.54
CA SER A 87 12.24 -16.86 4.24
C SER A 87 13.49 -16.38 3.51
N SER A 88 14.29 -17.29 2.97
CA SER A 88 15.51 -16.97 2.22
C SER A 88 15.20 -16.21 0.94
N LEU A 89 14.23 -16.69 0.17
CA LEU A 89 13.82 -16.07 -1.09
C LEU A 89 13.25 -14.66 -0.88
N LEU A 90 12.35 -14.50 0.10
CA LEU A 90 11.81 -13.19 0.45
C LEU A 90 12.87 -12.25 1.01
N PHE A 91 13.80 -12.75 1.82
CA PHE A 91 14.90 -11.93 2.34
C PHE A 91 15.82 -11.44 1.22
N ILE A 92 16.22 -12.31 0.29
CA ILE A 92 17.02 -11.92 -0.89
C ILE A 92 16.26 -10.87 -1.71
N TYR A 93 14.97 -11.11 -1.99
CA TYR A 93 14.16 -10.14 -2.72
C TYR A 93 14.07 -8.80 -1.99
N PHE A 94 13.85 -8.81 -0.68
CA PHE A 94 13.79 -7.60 0.13
C PHE A 94 15.11 -6.83 0.11
N VAL A 95 16.24 -7.51 0.25
CA VAL A 95 17.57 -6.89 0.20
C VAL A 95 17.84 -6.25 -1.17
N ILE A 96 17.51 -6.93 -2.27
CA ILE A 96 17.63 -6.37 -3.62
C ILE A 96 16.80 -5.10 -3.75
N LEU A 97 15.52 -5.15 -3.35
CA LEU A 97 14.62 -4.00 -3.43
C LEU A 97 15.11 -2.83 -2.56
N VAL A 98 15.46 -3.09 -1.30
CA VAL A 98 16.00 -2.07 -0.37
C VAL A 98 17.28 -1.44 -0.92
N SER A 99 18.15 -2.21 -1.59
CA SER A 99 19.40 -1.68 -2.15
C SER A 99 19.18 -0.56 -3.17
N VAL A 100 18.04 -0.60 -3.89
CA VAL A 100 17.65 0.43 -4.85
C VAL A 100 16.82 1.52 -4.18
N LEU A 101 15.83 1.14 -3.36
CA LEU A 101 14.98 2.10 -2.64
C LEU A 101 15.78 3.02 -1.71
N TRP A 102 16.93 2.57 -1.21
CA TRP A 102 17.83 3.39 -0.39
C TRP A 102 18.31 4.67 -1.08
N LYS A 103 18.24 4.73 -2.41
CA LYS A 103 18.63 5.87 -3.24
C LYS A 103 17.43 6.49 -3.98
N THR A 104 16.21 6.13 -3.60
CA THR A 104 14.99 6.54 -4.29
C THR A 104 14.27 7.61 -3.50
N ASN A 105 13.91 8.67 -4.21
CA ASN A 105 13.10 9.77 -3.72
C ASN A 105 11.70 9.69 -4.35
N LEU A 106 10.73 10.35 -3.73
CA LEU A 106 9.33 10.36 -4.14
C LEU A 106 9.15 11.24 -5.38
N VAL A 107 8.30 10.81 -6.30
CA VAL A 107 8.02 11.57 -7.54
C VAL A 107 6.51 11.75 -7.77
N HIS A 108 5.70 10.75 -7.42
CA HIS A 108 4.28 10.77 -7.74
C HIS A 108 3.50 11.82 -6.93
N TYR A 109 2.58 12.53 -7.60
CA TYR A 109 1.67 13.55 -7.04
C TYR A 109 1.02 13.15 -5.71
N ASP A 110 0.34 11.99 -5.66
CA ASP A 110 -0.30 11.46 -4.44
C ASP A 110 0.61 11.34 -3.21
N ASN A 111 1.92 11.14 -3.39
CA ASN A 111 2.84 11.11 -2.26
C ASN A 111 2.86 12.48 -1.56
N PHE A 112 2.89 13.56 -2.33
CA PHE A 112 2.99 14.92 -1.81
C PHE A 112 1.63 15.51 -1.44
N SER A 113 0.58 15.17 -2.19
CA SER A 113 -0.76 15.67 -1.88
C SER A 113 -1.35 15.01 -0.62
N HIS A 114 -0.88 13.81 -0.25
CA HIS A 114 -1.30 13.15 0.98
C HIS A 114 -0.24 12.27 1.66
N TRP A 115 0.25 11.20 1.03
CA TRP A 115 0.83 10.05 1.76
C TRP A 115 2.12 10.36 2.54
N ALA A 116 3.06 11.11 1.98
CA ALA A 116 4.27 11.54 2.65
C ALA A 116 4.01 12.72 3.58
N THR A 117 3.15 13.65 3.16
CA THR A 117 2.75 14.85 3.92
C THR A 117 2.10 14.49 5.25
N ILE A 118 1.20 13.49 5.25
CA ILE A 118 0.56 13.06 6.49
C ILE A 118 1.55 12.36 7.43
N VAL A 119 2.53 11.61 6.93
CA VAL A 119 3.58 11.05 7.77
C VAL A 119 4.48 12.15 8.33
N LYS A 120 4.85 13.16 7.52
CA LYS A 120 5.62 14.34 7.97
C LYS A 120 4.89 15.06 9.09
N PHE A 121 3.58 15.26 8.92
CA PHE A 121 2.70 15.81 9.95
C PHE A 121 2.69 14.97 11.22
N LEU A 122 2.48 13.65 11.15
CA LEU A 122 2.47 12.78 12.32
C LEU A 122 3.80 12.80 13.07
N VAL A 123 4.93 12.81 12.37
CA VAL A 123 6.27 12.82 12.98
C VAL A 123 6.55 14.14 13.71
N THR A 124 6.20 15.26 13.10
CA THR A 124 6.45 16.60 13.64
C THR A 124 5.44 16.96 14.74
N GLN A 125 4.15 16.71 14.52
CA GLN A 125 3.06 17.14 15.42
C GLN A 125 2.68 16.10 16.47
N ASN A 126 2.98 14.81 16.27
CA ASN A 126 2.70 13.72 17.22
C ASN A 126 1.22 13.60 17.65
N ARG A 127 0.30 13.96 16.77
CA ARG A 127 -1.16 13.86 16.96
C ARG A 127 -1.86 13.63 15.63
N LEU A 128 -3.14 13.24 15.68
CA LEU A 128 -4.00 13.24 14.50
C LEU A 128 -4.30 14.67 14.05
N PRO A 129 -4.50 14.93 12.74
CA PRO A 129 -4.88 16.24 12.24
C PRO A 129 -6.32 16.60 12.66
N ASP A 130 -6.57 17.91 12.80
CA ASP A 130 -7.88 18.52 13.02
C ASP A 130 -8.16 19.65 12.00
N SER A 131 -9.28 20.36 12.13
CA SER A 131 -9.70 21.44 11.21
C SER A 131 -8.67 22.55 11.04
N MET A 132 -7.77 22.77 12.01
CA MET A 132 -6.78 23.83 11.95
C MET A 132 -5.58 23.44 11.09
N ASP A 133 -5.39 22.15 10.81
CA ASP A 133 -4.26 21.61 10.04
C ASP A 133 -4.52 21.64 8.53
N THR A 134 -4.63 22.84 7.97
CA THR A 134 -4.93 23.08 6.55
C THR A 134 -3.87 22.53 5.58
N ILE A 135 -2.71 22.09 6.09
CA ILE A 135 -1.69 21.36 5.32
C ILE A 135 -2.22 20.00 4.83
N ILE A 136 -3.18 19.39 5.54
CA ILE A 136 -3.76 18.10 5.18
C ILE A 136 -5.02 18.32 4.33
N SER A 137 -4.92 18.04 3.02
CA SER A 137 -6.04 18.24 2.09
C SER A 137 -7.02 17.06 2.00
N PHE A 138 -6.57 15.83 2.29
CA PHE A 138 -7.39 14.62 2.25
C PHE A 138 -7.79 14.18 3.67
N THR A 139 -8.68 14.95 4.29
CA THR A 139 -9.04 14.80 5.70
C THR A 139 -9.88 13.55 6.00
N SER A 140 -10.55 12.97 5.01
CA SER A 140 -11.31 11.72 5.15
C SER A 140 -10.46 10.45 5.10
N TYR A 141 -9.19 10.53 4.70
CA TYR A 141 -8.34 9.35 4.54
C TYR A 141 -7.80 8.90 5.91
N PRO A 142 -8.10 7.67 6.36
CA PRO A 142 -7.60 7.19 7.64
C PRO A 142 -6.10 6.85 7.61
N MET A 143 -5.51 6.77 8.80
CA MET A 143 -4.05 6.86 8.99
C MET A 143 -3.33 5.51 9.11
N GLY A 144 -3.96 4.40 8.70
CA GLY A 144 -3.49 3.03 8.98
C GLY A 144 -2.05 2.76 8.58
N SER A 145 -1.72 2.87 7.29
CA SER A 145 -0.35 2.68 6.81
C SER A 145 0.58 3.82 7.26
N ALA A 146 0.08 5.05 7.29
CA ALA A 146 0.84 6.23 7.74
C ALA A 146 1.36 6.09 9.17
N LEU A 147 0.60 5.46 10.08
CA LEU A 147 1.03 5.20 11.45
C LEU A 147 2.20 4.20 11.53
N PHE A 148 2.26 3.22 10.63
CA PHE A 148 3.41 2.33 10.53
C PHE A 148 4.66 3.08 10.06
N LEU A 149 4.51 3.94 9.04
CA LEU A 149 5.59 4.77 8.53
C LEU A 149 6.06 5.79 9.58
N TYR A 150 5.14 6.40 10.33
CA TYR A 150 5.44 7.25 11.48
C TYR A 150 6.28 6.50 12.51
N TYR A 151 5.90 5.27 12.88
CA TYR A 151 6.65 4.46 13.84
C TYR A 151 8.09 4.22 13.39
N THR A 152 8.28 3.86 12.14
CA THR A 152 9.61 3.60 11.56
C THR A 152 10.45 4.88 11.48
N THR A 153 9.91 5.94 10.89
CA THR A 153 10.62 7.21 10.64
C THR A 153 10.91 7.98 11.93
N LYS A 154 10.07 7.84 12.96
CA LYS A 154 10.32 8.44 14.29
C LYS A 154 11.62 7.93 14.93
N PHE A 155 11.94 6.65 14.75
CA PHE A 155 13.12 6.05 15.40
C PHE A 155 14.34 5.99 14.49
N ILE A 156 14.16 5.84 13.17
CA ILE A 156 15.26 5.80 12.21
C ILE A 156 15.66 7.23 11.77
N GLY A 157 14.68 8.06 11.48
CA GLY A 157 14.81 9.39 10.88
C GLY A 157 13.82 9.56 9.74
N TYR A 158 13.35 10.80 9.52
CA TYR A 158 12.45 11.12 8.42
C TYR A 158 13.27 11.40 7.15
N TYR A 159 13.23 10.45 6.21
CA TYR A 159 13.82 10.55 4.87
C TYR A 159 12.92 9.81 3.90
N GLU A 160 12.82 10.30 2.66
CA GLU A 160 11.99 9.68 1.62
C GLU A 160 12.33 8.19 1.36
N PRO A 161 13.62 7.79 1.21
CA PRO A 161 13.99 6.37 1.14
C PRO A 161 13.48 5.52 2.32
N ILE A 162 13.46 6.08 3.53
CA ILE A 162 13.03 5.37 4.73
C ILE A 162 11.50 5.19 4.75
N LEU A 163 10.73 6.14 4.19
CA LEU A 163 9.29 5.96 3.98
C LEU A 163 9.01 4.77 3.05
N LEU A 164 9.71 4.74 1.91
CA LEU A 164 9.58 3.66 0.91
C LEU A 164 10.00 2.30 1.50
N ILE A 165 11.14 2.24 2.19
CA ILE A 165 11.61 1.01 2.85
C ILE A 165 10.63 0.57 3.95
N SER A 166 10.04 1.50 4.69
CA SER A 166 9.03 1.18 5.71
C SER A 166 7.76 0.58 5.09
N GLN A 167 7.27 1.15 3.98
CA GLN A 167 6.14 0.60 3.24
C GLN A 167 6.48 -0.78 2.65
N ALA A 168 7.65 -0.92 2.03
CA ALA A 168 8.14 -2.19 1.53
C ALA A 168 8.22 -3.23 2.66
N PHE A 169 8.71 -2.88 3.84
CA PHE A 169 8.75 -3.79 4.99
C PHE A 169 7.34 -4.28 5.35
N LEU A 170 6.35 -3.40 5.42
CA LEU A 170 4.94 -3.77 5.66
C LEU A 170 4.40 -4.71 4.57
N ILE A 171 4.64 -4.40 3.29
CA ILE A 171 4.29 -5.24 2.15
C ILE A 171 4.92 -6.64 2.28
N PHE A 172 6.20 -6.72 2.62
CA PHE A 172 6.91 -8.00 2.77
C PHE A 172 6.43 -8.81 3.96
N THR A 173 5.94 -8.18 5.04
CA THR A 173 5.24 -8.93 6.10
C THR A 173 3.97 -9.60 5.56
N CYS A 174 3.22 -8.94 4.67
CA CYS A 174 2.05 -9.51 4.02
C CYS A 174 2.44 -10.70 3.12
N PHE A 175 3.47 -10.53 2.28
CA PHE A 175 4.00 -11.62 1.45
C PHE A 175 4.47 -12.81 2.27
N TYR A 176 5.09 -12.59 3.43
CA TYR A 176 5.50 -13.69 4.30
C TYR A 176 4.30 -14.46 4.87
N ALA A 177 3.20 -13.78 5.19
CA ALA A 177 1.96 -14.39 5.64
C ALA A 177 1.27 -15.25 4.58
N PHE A 178 1.54 -15.02 3.29
CA PHE A 178 0.96 -15.83 2.20
C PHE A 178 1.40 -17.29 2.29
N PHE A 179 2.65 -17.55 2.69
CA PHE A 179 3.18 -18.91 2.84
C PHE A 179 2.51 -19.72 3.96
N ALA A 180 1.71 -19.09 4.82
CA ALA A 180 0.88 -19.81 5.80
C ALA A 180 -0.23 -20.64 5.13
N CYS A 181 -0.56 -20.39 3.86
CA CYS A 181 -1.56 -21.17 3.14
C CYS A 181 -1.07 -22.57 2.74
N LEU A 182 0.25 -22.79 2.69
CA LEU A 182 0.88 -24.06 2.29
C LEU A 182 0.65 -25.15 3.34
N LYS A 183 0.23 -26.35 2.90
CA LYS A 183 0.10 -27.54 3.75
C LYS A 183 1.46 -28.17 4.05
N ASP A 184 2.30 -28.29 3.02
CA ASP A 184 3.63 -28.91 3.06
C ASP A 184 4.69 -27.91 2.58
N ARG A 185 5.45 -27.37 3.54
CA ARG A 185 6.51 -26.39 3.28
C ARG A 185 7.84 -27.04 2.88
N THR A 186 7.93 -28.37 2.84
CA THR A 186 9.12 -29.08 2.35
C THR A 186 9.15 -29.15 0.81
N ARG A 187 8.01 -28.86 0.16
CA ARG A 187 7.86 -28.92 -1.30
C ARG A 187 8.17 -27.56 -1.92
N THR A 188 9.43 -27.39 -2.32
CA THR A 188 9.95 -26.17 -2.96
C THR A 188 9.13 -25.70 -4.16
N LEU A 189 8.55 -26.59 -4.99
CA LEU A 189 7.71 -26.17 -6.11
C LEU A 189 6.55 -25.27 -5.68
N PHE A 190 5.85 -25.59 -4.60
CA PHE A 190 4.71 -24.78 -4.15
C PHE A 190 5.14 -23.46 -3.52
N ILE A 191 6.30 -23.46 -2.84
CA ILE A 191 6.96 -22.22 -2.42
C ILE A 191 7.27 -21.36 -3.65
N MET A 192 7.83 -21.94 -4.71
CA MET A 192 8.18 -21.22 -5.94
C MET A 192 6.97 -20.74 -6.72
N ILE A 193 5.84 -21.46 -6.72
CA ILE A 193 4.59 -20.98 -7.34
C ILE A 193 4.11 -19.73 -6.62
N LEU A 194 4.05 -19.74 -5.28
CA LEU A 194 3.65 -18.55 -4.52
C LEU A 194 4.65 -17.41 -4.69
N PHE A 195 5.96 -17.69 -4.62
CA PHE A 195 7.00 -16.68 -4.77
C PHE A 195 6.98 -16.04 -6.17
N THR A 196 6.86 -16.84 -7.22
CA THR A 196 6.73 -16.32 -8.60
C THR A 196 5.47 -15.47 -8.74
N GLY A 197 4.36 -15.90 -8.12
CA GLY A 197 3.13 -15.11 -8.05
C GLY A 197 3.33 -13.76 -7.36
N ILE A 198 3.96 -13.75 -6.18
CA ILE A 198 4.31 -12.53 -5.44
C ILE A 198 5.15 -11.58 -6.29
N VAL A 199 6.19 -12.09 -6.95
CA VAL A 199 7.06 -11.26 -7.79
C VAL A 199 6.33 -10.79 -9.06
N SER A 200 5.42 -11.60 -9.62
CA SER A 200 4.61 -11.21 -10.78
C SER A 200 3.67 -10.03 -10.50
N PHE A 201 3.36 -9.76 -9.23
CA PHE A 201 2.64 -8.54 -8.87
C PHE A 201 3.37 -7.28 -9.31
N ASN A 202 4.71 -7.27 -9.35
CA ASN A 202 5.48 -6.11 -9.82
C ASN A 202 5.11 -5.74 -11.27
N TYR A 203 4.89 -6.74 -12.13
CA TYR A 203 4.49 -6.50 -13.52
C TYR A 203 3.13 -5.80 -13.60
N PHE A 204 2.15 -6.26 -12.81
CA PHE A 204 0.82 -5.64 -12.77
C PHE A 204 0.77 -4.35 -11.92
N ASN A 205 1.83 -4.07 -11.16
CA ASN A 205 1.97 -2.89 -10.32
C ASN A 205 2.72 -1.75 -11.03
N ILE A 206 3.01 -1.81 -12.33
CA ILE A 206 3.79 -0.77 -13.04
C ILE A 206 3.18 0.65 -12.90
N ALA A 207 1.86 0.78 -12.73
CA ALA A 207 1.20 2.08 -12.55
C ALA A 207 1.46 2.73 -11.18
N ILE A 208 1.83 1.94 -10.16
CA ILE A 208 2.11 2.44 -8.80
C ILE A 208 3.60 2.25 -8.47
N ARG A 209 4.17 1.09 -8.83
CA ARG A 209 5.51 0.60 -8.50
C ARG A 209 5.78 0.55 -6.99
N MET A 210 6.90 -0.06 -6.61
CA MET A 210 7.32 -0.16 -5.21
C MET A 210 8.08 1.09 -4.71
N ASP A 211 8.31 2.08 -5.57
CA ASP A 211 8.93 3.37 -5.28
C ASP A 211 7.90 4.46 -4.92
N ASN A 212 6.70 4.05 -4.49
CA ASN A 212 5.62 4.96 -4.11
C ASN A 212 4.89 4.53 -2.83
N LEU A 213 4.23 5.51 -2.19
CA LEU A 213 3.49 5.32 -0.93
C LEU A 213 1.99 5.07 -1.12
N LEU A 214 1.54 4.91 -2.37
CA LEU A 214 0.13 4.70 -2.66
C LEU A 214 -0.33 3.36 -2.09
N VAL A 215 -1.49 3.39 -1.42
CA VAL A 215 -1.99 2.24 -0.66
C VAL A 215 -2.81 1.26 -1.49
N ASP A 216 -3.13 1.58 -2.74
CA ASP A 216 -3.94 0.73 -3.62
C ASP A 216 -3.31 -0.66 -3.81
N PHE A 217 -1.97 -0.74 -3.86
CA PHE A 217 -1.25 -2.03 -3.84
C PHE A 217 -1.32 -2.73 -2.48
N LEU A 218 -1.30 -1.98 -1.36
CA LEU A 218 -1.28 -2.53 -0.01
C LEU A 218 -2.61 -3.17 0.41
N LEU A 219 -3.75 -2.60 -0.01
CA LEU A 219 -5.10 -3.06 0.34
C LEU A 219 -5.34 -4.55 0.03
N PRO A 220 -5.18 -5.03 -1.22
CA PRO A 220 -5.40 -6.44 -1.54
C PRO A 220 -4.38 -7.37 -0.85
N LEU A 221 -3.15 -6.90 -0.59
CA LEU A 221 -2.14 -7.73 0.08
C LEU A 221 -2.49 -8.00 1.54
N ILE A 222 -2.98 -6.98 2.25
CA ILE A 222 -3.47 -7.15 3.63
C ILE A 222 -4.69 -8.06 3.66
N ALA A 223 -5.59 -7.95 2.67
CA ALA A 223 -6.74 -8.83 2.54
C ALA A 223 -6.31 -10.30 2.31
N LEU A 224 -5.36 -10.54 1.42
CA LEU A 224 -4.81 -11.87 1.15
C LEU A 224 -4.05 -12.44 2.35
N ALA A 225 -3.26 -11.63 3.05
CA ALA A 225 -2.56 -12.02 4.28
C ALA A 225 -3.57 -12.37 5.39
N SER A 226 -4.68 -11.62 5.47
CA SER A 226 -5.80 -11.94 6.35
C SER A 226 -6.41 -13.30 5.99
N ILE A 227 -6.78 -13.53 4.73
CA ILE A 227 -7.36 -14.80 4.26
C ILE A 227 -6.43 -15.99 4.54
N SER A 228 -5.15 -15.86 4.22
CA SER A 228 -4.13 -16.90 4.48
C SER A 228 -4.06 -17.25 5.97
N GLY A 229 -3.96 -16.24 6.84
CA GLY A 229 -3.90 -16.43 8.28
C GLY A 229 -5.18 -16.99 8.89
N LEU A 230 -6.36 -16.52 8.46
CA LEU A 230 -7.63 -17.09 8.90
C LEU A 230 -7.76 -18.57 8.53
N SER A 231 -7.25 -18.94 7.34
CA SER A 231 -7.23 -20.32 6.90
C SER A 231 -6.30 -21.19 7.75
N ALA A 232 -5.10 -20.69 8.05
CA ALA A 232 -4.12 -21.38 8.89
C ALA A 232 -4.57 -21.51 10.36
N LEU A 233 -5.32 -20.53 10.87
CA LEU A 233 -5.82 -20.50 12.25
C LEU A 233 -7.19 -21.18 12.43
N ARG A 234 -7.72 -21.87 11.41
CA ARG A 234 -9.07 -22.47 11.43
C ARG A 234 -9.32 -23.41 12.62
N SER A 235 -8.29 -24.08 13.12
CA SER A 235 -8.38 -24.98 14.28
C SER A 235 -8.37 -24.25 15.63
N ARG A 236 -8.13 -22.93 15.65
CA ARG A 236 -7.95 -22.11 16.86
C ARG A 236 -8.88 -20.88 16.82
N PRO A 237 -10.17 -21.04 17.16
CA PRO A 237 -11.19 -20.00 16.92
C PRO A 237 -10.89 -18.67 17.62
N ILE A 238 -10.41 -18.69 18.87
CA ILE A 238 -10.09 -17.45 19.60
C ILE A 238 -8.96 -16.69 18.92
N MET A 239 -7.87 -17.37 18.56
CA MET A 239 -6.73 -16.74 17.88
C MET A 239 -7.11 -16.30 16.47
N GLN A 240 -7.95 -17.07 15.77
CA GLN A 240 -8.50 -16.71 14.47
C GLN A 240 -9.33 -15.42 14.56
N ALA A 241 -10.16 -15.28 15.60
CA ALA A 241 -10.94 -14.08 15.88
C ALA A 241 -10.07 -12.87 16.22
N ILE A 242 -9.06 -13.02 17.09
CA ILE A 242 -8.12 -11.94 17.43
C ILE A 242 -7.36 -11.48 16.18
N TYR A 243 -6.86 -12.43 15.39
CA TYR A 243 -6.18 -12.14 14.13
C TYR A 243 -7.12 -11.42 13.15
N PHE A 244 -8.37 -11.89 13.01
CA PHE A 244 -9.39 -11.22 12.21
C PHE A 244 -9.61 -9.77 12.64
N VAL A 245 -9.83 -9.52 13.93
CA VAL A 245 -10.05 -8.17 14.48
C VAL A 245 -8.86 -7.27 14.16
N ALA A 246 -7.65 -7.76 14.36
CA ALA A 246 -6.46 -6.95 14.13
C ALA A 246 -6.24 -6.63 12.65
N THR A 247 -6.31 -7.63 11.77
CA THR A 247 -5.96 -7.43 10.35
C THR A 247 -7.07 -6.72 9.58
N VAL A 248 -8.34 -7.02 9.87
CA VAL A 248 -9.49 -6.32 9.28
C VAL A 248 -9.66 -4.92 9.88
N GLY A 249 -9.37 -4.75 11.17
CA GLY A 249 -9.33 -3.44 11.81
C GLY A 249 -8.33 -2.50 11.13
N VAL A 250 -7.12 -2.99 10.84
CA VAL A 250 -6.12 -2.23 10.07
C VAL A 250 -6.55 -2.00 8.62
N LEU A 251 -7.06 -3.03 7.94
CA LEU A 251 -7.53 -2.90 6.56
C LEU A 251 -8.59 -1.79 6.43
N GLY A 252 -9.52 -1.71 7.39
CA GLY A 252 -10.58 -0.70 7.43
C GLY A 252 -10.12 0.73 7.71
N ILE A 253 -8.88 0.95 8.17
CA ILE A 253 -8.32 2.27 8.46
C ILE A 253 -7.16 2.66 7.51
N ILE A 254 -6.99 1.99 6.38
CA ILE A 254 -5.99 2.41 5.38
C ILE A 254 -6.59 3.36 4.36
N LYS A 255 -7.78 3.06 3.85
CA LYS A 255 -8.50 3.87 2.85
C LYS A 255 -9.97 3.48 2.86
N ASN A 256 -10.88 4.41 2.57
CA ASN A 256 -12.32 4.11 2.54
C ASN A 256 -12.68 3.03 1.50
N SER A 257 -11.95 2.96 0.38
CA SER A 257 -12.12 1.92 -0.65
C SER A 257 -11.77 0.51 -0.17
N ALA A 258 -11.10 0.36 0.98
CA ALA A 258 -10.81 -0.93 1.59
C ALA A 258 -12.06 -1.71 1.98
N ILE A 259 -13.22 -1.05 2.10
CA ILE A 259 -14.49 -1.68 2.48
C ILE A 259 -14.82 -2.90 1.61
N PHE A 260 -14.49 -2.87 0.31
CA PHE A 260 -14.69 -4.00 -0.58
C PHE A 260 -13.90 -5.23 -0.10
N PHE A 261 -12.62 -5.04 0.21
CA PHE A 261 -11.76 -6.12 0.72
C PHE A 261 -12.13 -6.56 2.13
N VAL A 262 -12.59 -5.63 3.00
CA VAL A 262 -13.13 -5.96 4.32
C VAL A 262 -14.32 -6.93 4.18
N ILE A 263 -15.24 -6.67 3.25
CA ILE A 263 -16.39 -7.54 2.98
C ILE A 263 -15.91 -8.92 2.51
N LEU A 264 -14.92 -8.99 1.62
CA LEU A 264 -14.38 -10.27 1.15
C LEU A 264 -13.73 -11.09 2.27
N VAL A 265 -12.93 -10.46 3.13
CA VAL A 265 -12.31 -11.14 4.28
C VAL A 265 -13.36 -11.58 5.30
N ALA A 266 -14.38 -10.75 5.57
CA ALA A 266 -15.49 -11.09 6.44
C ALA A 266 -16.34 -12.24 5.88
N ALA A 267 -16.61 -12.25 4.58
CA ALA A 267 -17.31 -13.34 3.90
C ALA A 267 -16.51 -14.65 3.96
N TYR A 268 -15.18 -14.59 3.79
CA TYR A 268 -14.32 -15.76 3.97
C TYR A 268 -14.30 -16.26 5.42
N TYR A 269 -14.23 -15.34 6.39
CA TYR A 269 -14.32 -15.66 7.81
C TYR A 269 -15.65 -16.35 8.17
N LEU A 270 -16.76 -15.86 7.62
CA LEU A 270 -18.08 -16.48 7.74
C LEU A 270 -18.10 -17.89 7.12
N TYR A 271 -17.56 -18.03 5.91
CA TYR A 271 -17.45 -19.33 5.23
C TYR A 271 -16.69 -20.37 6.08
N LEU A 272 -15.59 -19.98 6.72
CA LEU A 272 -14.84 -20.88 7.61
C LEU A 272 -15.64 -21.32 8.84
N HIS A 273 -16.51 -20.45 9.36
CA HIS A 273 -17.42 -20.76 10.46
C HIS A 273 -18.54 -21.70 10.03
N LEU A 274 -19.16 -21.45 8.88
CA LEU A 274 -20.27 -22.26 8.36
C LEU A 274 -19.83 -23.67 7.94
N THR A 275 -18.59 -23.83 7.50
CA THR A 275 -18.03 -25.12 7.07
C THR A 275 -17.32 -25.89 8.17
N LYS A 276 -17.36 -25.41 9.42
CA LYS A 276 -16.70 -26.08 10.55
C LYS A 276 -17.51 -27.31 10.98
N GLU A 277 -16.93 -28.49 10.86
CA GLU A 277 -17.52 -29.77 11.32
C GLU A 277 -17.49 -29.93 12.85
N SER A 278 -18.00 -28.96 13.59
CA SER A 278 -18.07 -29.01 15.04
C SER A 278 -19.41 -29.60 15.49
N LYS A 279 -19.39 -30.83 16.01
CA LYS A 279 -20.55 -31.53 16.60
C LYS A 279 -21.14 -30.85 17.86
N CYS A 280 -20.46 -29.86 18.45
CA CYS A 280 -20.72 -29.39 19.82
C CYS A 280 -21.07 -27.90 19.97
N SER A 281 -21.24 -27.14 18.89
CA SER A 281 -21.55 -25.70 18.96
C SER A 281 -23.01 -25.45 18.64
N THR A 282 -23.77 -24.91 19.58
CA THR A 282 -25.12 -24.40 19.31
C THR A 282 -25.07 -23.27 18.28
N ARG A 283 -26.15 -23.10 17.50
CA ARG A 283 -26.25 -22.07 16.45
C ARG A 283 -25.98 -20.65 16.99
N THR A 284 -26.36 -20.38 18.24
CA THR A 284 -26.14 -19.10 18.94
C THR A 284 -24.67 -18.84 19.24
N HIS A 285 -23.93 -19.86 19.71
CA HIS A 285 -22.51 -19.74 19.98
C HIS A 285 -21.72 -19.48 18.68
N THR A 286 -22.05 -20.19 17.59
CA THR A 286 -21.43 -19.94 16.27
C THR A 286 -21.71 -18.53 15.75
N LEU A 287 -22.90 -17.98 15.99
CA LEU A 287 -23.24 -16.62 15.61
C LEU A 287 -22.44 -15.58 16.41
N LEU A 288 -22.29 -15.76 17.73
CA LEU A 288 -21.53 -14.83 18.58
C LEU A 288 -20.03 -14.82 18.24
N HIS A 289 -19.42 -15.98 17.97
CA HIS A 289 -18.02 -16.09 17.53
C HIS A 289 -17.75 -15.44 16.17
N PHE A 290 -18.78 -15.20 15.38
CA PHE A 290 -18.68 -14.44 14.14
C PHE A 290 -18.97 -12.94 14.36
N LEU A 291 -20.10 -12.60 14.99
CA LEU A 291 -20.56 -11.21 15.12
C LEU A 291 -19.65 -10.35 16.00
N LEU A 292 -19.18 -10.87 17.14
CA LEU A 292 -18.33 -10.08 18.05
C LEU A 292 -17.02 -9.64 17.39
N PRO A 293 -16.25 -10.54 16.73
CA PRO A 293 -15.07 -10.13 15.97
C PRO A 293 -15.38 -9.15 14.83
N VAL A 294 -16.50 -9.31 14.13
CA VAL A 294 -16.90 -8.37 13.06
C VAL A 294 -17.16 -6.98 13.61
N ILE A 295 -17.90 -6.87 14.72
CA ILE A 295 -18.16 -5.58 15.38
C ILE A 295 -16.85 -4.96 15.84
N ALA A 296 -15.98 -5.73 16.50
CA ALA A 296 -14.69 -5.25 16.98
C ALA A 296 -13.75 -4.83 15.83
N ALA A 297 -13.76 -5.53 14.70
CA ALA A 297 -12.96 -5.19 13.52
C ALA A 297 -13.41 -3.90 12.83
N VAL A 298 -14.71 -3.56 12.92
CA VAL A 298 -15.28 -2.33 12.32
C VAL A 298 -15.11 -1.12 13.24
N LEU A 299 -14.84 -1.33 14.53
CA LEU A 299 -14.69 -0.24 15.51
C LEU A 299 -13.61 0.80 15.09
N PRO A 300 -12.40 0.43 14.65
CA PRO A 300 -11.40 1.40 14.23
C PRO A 300 -11.89 2.34 13.12
N SER A 301 -12.52 1.81 12.07
CA SER A 301 -13.02 2.64 10.95
C SER A 301 -14.18 3.54 11.36
N ARG A 302 -15.04 3.08 12.29
CA ARG A 302 -16.11 3.91 12.86
C ARG A 302 -15.57 5.05 13.73
N LEU A 303 -14.53 4.80 14.52
CA LEU A 303 -13.84 5.84 15.28
C LEU A 303 -13.22 6.89 14.34
N TRP A 304 -12.70 6.46 13.19
CA TRP A 304 -12.21 7.40 12.18
C TRP A 304 -13.34 8.26 11.60
N SER A 305 -14.45 7.64 11.18
CA SER A 305 -15.60 8.40 10.68
C SER A 305 -16.13 9.39 11.70
N TRP A 306 -16.14 9.01 12.99
CA TRP A 306 -16.51 9.89 14.09
C TRP A 306 -15.51 11.05 14.25
N HIS A 307 -14.20 10.78 14.19
CA HIS A 307 -13.16 11.83 14.22
C HIS A 307 -13.38 12.85 13.10
N VAL A 308 -13.59 12.36 11.88
CA VAL A 308 -13.76 13.21 10.71
C VAL A 308 -14.99 14.09 10.85
N SER A 309 -16.12 13.54 11.31
CA SER A 309 -17.37 14.31 11.43
C SER A 309 -17.35 15.38 12.53
N HIS A 310 -16.47 15.25 13.53
CA HIS A 310 -16.36 16.21 14.64
C HIS A 310 -15.29 17.28 14.39
N HIS A 311 -14.26 16.95 13.61
CA HIS A 311 -13.13 17.84 13.39
C HIS A 311 -13.07 18.47 12.00
N PHE A 312 -13.85 18.02 11.02
CA PHE A 312 -13.83 18.59 9.67
C PHE A 312 -15.25 18.86 9.16
N THR A 313 -15.45 20.03 8.55
CA THR A 313 -16.74 20.47 8.00
C THR A 313 -16.98 19.95 6.58
N GLN A 314 -15.91 19.78 5.79
CA GLN A 314 -15.92 19.21 4.44
C GLN A 314 -14.64 18.41 4.20
N SER A 315 -14.72 17.29 3.47
CA SER A 315 -13.55 16.54 3.03
C SER A 315 -13.61 16.23 1.54
N LYS A 316 -12.47 16.33 0.85
CA LYS A 316 -12.29 15.72 -0.47
C LYS A 316 -12.57 14.21 -0.38
N HIS A 317 -13.37 13.67 -1.31
CA HIS A 317 -13.86 12.27 -1.32
C HIS A 317 -14.64 11.84 -0.07
N GLN A 318 -15.32 12.77 0.60
CA GLN A 318 -16.27 12.40 1.63
C GLN A 318 -17.40 11.56 1.01
N VAL A 319 -17.82 10.50 1.72
CA VAL A 319 -18.95 9.68 1.27
C VAL A 319 -20.24 10.43 1.63
N ASN A 320 -20.61 11.38 0.77
CA ASN A 320 -21.79 12.23 0.93
C ASN A 320 -22.73 12.09 -0.27
N LEU A 321 -23.98 11.71 -0.01
CA LEU A 321 -24.98 11.46 -1.06
C LEU A 321 -25.29 12.73 -1.87
N SER A 322 -25.30 13.91 -1.23
CA SER A 322 -25.59 15.16 -1.92
C SER A 322 -24.47 15.57 -2.90
N GLU A 323 -23.21 15.38 -2.52
CA GLU A 323 -22.06 15.64 -3.39
C GLU A 323 -22.04 14.67 -4.58
N TYR A 324 -22.35 13.40 -4.36
CA TYR A 324 -22.45 12.43 -5.44
C TYR A 324 -23.58 12.75 -6.42
N GLN A 325 -24.72 13.23 -5.92
CA GLN A 325 -25.82 13.69 -6.77
C GLN A 325 -25.41 14.92 -7.59
N GLN A 326 -24.74 15.90 -6.97
CA GLN A 326 -24.26 17.10 -7.64
C GLN A 326 -23.26 16.75 -8.76
N LEU A 327 -22.21 15.99 -8.44
CA LEU A 327 -21.17 15.59 -9.41
C LEU A 327 -21.74 14.73 -10.55
N PHE A 328 -22.79 13.96 -10.29
CA PHE A 328 -23.48 13.19 -11.34
C PHE A 328 -24.35 14.08 -12.22
N GLN A 329 -25.04 15.07 -11.64
CA GLN A 329 -25.86 16.04 -12.38
C GLN A 329 -25.02 16.98 -13.25
N GLU A 330 -23.80 17.32 -12.83
CA GLU A 330 -22.82 18.09 -13.61
C GLU A 330 -22.38 17.38 -14.90
N LYS A 331 -22.54 16.04 -14.97
CA LYS A 331 -22.21 15.24 -16.16
C LYS A 331 -23.46 15.05 -16.99
N ASP A 332 -23.57 15.73 -18.13
CA ASP A 332 -24.69 15.54 -19.05
C ASP A 332 -24.75 14.13 -19.69
N ALA A 333 -25.75 13.88 -20.53
CA ALA A 333 -25.91 12.58 -21.17
C ALA A 333 -24.73 12.21 -22.10
N SER A 334 -24.11 13.18 -22.76
CA SER A 334 -22.98 12.96 -23.67
C SER A 334 -21.72 12.58 -22.90
N ILE A 335 -21.43 13.29 -21.80
CA ILE A 335 -20.31 12.98 -20.90
C ILE A 335 -20.48 11.57 -20.31
N ARG A 336 -21.69 11.24 -19.85
CA ARG A 336 -21.96 9.89 -19.30
C ARG A 336 -21.79 8.79 -20.37
N SER A 337 -22.22 9.01 -21.61
CA SER A 337 -21.99 8.07 -22.72
C SER A 337 -20.50 7.90 -23.00
N THR A 338 -19.75 9.01 -23.03
CA THR A 338 -18.30 9.00 -23.25
C THR A 338 -17.57 8.20 -22.17
N ILE A 339 -17.91 8.41 -20.90
CA ILE A 339 -17.35 7.64 -19.77
C ILE A 339 -17.71 6.16 -19.93
N HIS A 340 -18.96 5.84 -20.25
CA HIS A 340 -19.42 4.47 -20.44
C HIS A 340 -18.67 3.73 -21.55
N GLU A 341 -18.60 4.32 -22.74
CA GLU A 341 -17.93 3.74 -23.91
C GLU A 341 -16.44 3.54 -23.65
N LYS A 342 -15.76 4.57 -23.11
CA LYS A 342 -14.34 4.44 -22.75
C LYS A 342 -14.11 3.40 -21.68
N PHE A 343 -14.98 3.33 -20.67
CA PHE A 343 -14.85 2.36 -19.59
C PHE A 343 -14.98 0.94 -20.14
N LEU A 344 -16.02 0.63 -20.93
CA LEU A 344 -16.19 -0.68 -21.54
C LEU A 344 -15.03 -1.03 -22.47
N HIS A 345 -14.60 -0.09 -23.32
CA HIS A 345 -13.46 -0.30 -24.20
C HIS A 345 -12.19 -0.63 -23.41
N THR A 346 -11.93 0.10 -22.32
CA THR A 346 -10.75 -0.12 -21.48
C THR A 346 -10.82 -1.48 -20.77
N VAL A 347 -11.98 -1.86 -20.20
CA VAL A 347 -12.16 -3.14 -19.50
C VAL A 347 -11.99 -4.35 -20.44
N PHE A 348 -12.46 -4.25 -21.69
CA PHE A 348 -12.40 -5.35 -22.65
C PHE A 348 -11.21 -5.30 -23.61
N SER A 349 -10.34 -4.30 -23.51
CA SER A 349 -9.13 -4.21 -24.34
C SER A 349 -8.02 -5.12 -23.82
N PHE A 350 -7.34 -5.81 -24.74
CA PHE A 350 -6.13 -6.60 -24.44
C PHE A 350 -4.90 -5.72 -24.18
N ASP A 351 -4.94 -4.44 -24.54
CA ASP A 351 -3.85 -3.50 -24.29
C ASP A 351 -3.84 -3.03 -22.81
N THR A 352 -4.98 -3.16 -22.14
CA THR A 352 -5.14 -2.82 -20.72
C THR A 352 -4.46 -3.86 -19.83
N LEU A 353 -3.51 -3.41 -19.02
CA LEU A 353 -2.68 -4.28 -18.17
C LEU A 353 -3.53 -5.03 -17.14
N SER A 354 -4.52 -4.36 -16.55
CA SER A 354 -5.44 -5.00 -15.62
C SER A 354 -6.25 -6.12 -16.28
N THR A 355 -6.68 -5.93 -17.54
CA THR A 355 -7.39 -6.95 -18.30
C THR A 355 -6.49 -8.15 -18.59
N GLN A 356 -5.22 -7.93 -18.96
CA GLN A 356 -4.24 -9.00 -19.12
C GLN A 356 -4.06 -9.81 -17.82
N GLY A 357 -4.01 -9.15 -16.66
CA GLY A 357 -3.88 -9.82 -15.36
C GLY A 357 -5.10 -10.67 -14.98
N ILE A 358 -6.31 -10.19 -15.30
CA ILE A 358 -7.56 -10.94 -15.12
C ILE A 358 -7.57 -12.16 -16.04
N ILE A 359 -7.24 -11.98 -17.33
CA ILE A 359 -7.15 -13.08 -18.30
C ILE A 359 -6.14 -14.12 -17.83
N LEU A 360 -4.94 -13.71 -17.38
CA LEU A 360 -3.94 -14.62 -16.83
C LEU A 360 -4.50 -15.44 -15.67
N THR A 361 -5.17 -14.78 -14.73
CA THR A 361 -5.76 -15.44 -13.56
C THR A 361 -6.80 -16.50 -13.97
N PHE A 362 -7.74 -16.14 -14.85
CA PHE A 362 -8.73 -17.08 -15.35
C PHE A 362 -8.13 -18.20 -16.20
N ALA A 363 -7.13 -17.89 -17.03
CA ALA A 363 -6.42 -18.89 -17.83
C ALA A 363 -5.75 -19.93 -16.92
N LEU A 364 -5.05 -19.51 -15.86
CA LEU A 364 -4.43 -20.41 -14.89
C LEU A 364 -5.47 -21.34 -14.23
N LEU A 365 -6.61 -20.80 -13.79
CA LEU A 365 -7.67 -21.60 -13.17
C LEU A 365 -8.34 -22.57 -14.16
N ILE A 366 -8.67 -22.10 -15.37
CA ILE A 366 -9.37 -22.88 -16.40
C ILE A 366 -8.48 -24.00 -16.93
N ILE A 367 -7.22 -23.70 -17.26
CA ILE A 367 -6.25 -24.71 -17.70
C ILE A 367 -6.06 -25.76 -16.61
N SER A 368 -5.86 -25.32 -15.35
CA SER A 368 -5.73 -26.25 -14.22
C SER A 368 -6.99 -27.10 -14.03
N TYR A 369 -8.18 -26.53 -14.17
CA TYR A 369 -9.43 -27.27 -14.12
C TYR A 369 -9.49 -28.37 -15.18
N PHE A 370 -9.23 -28.05 -16.44
CA PHE A 370 -9.27 -29.03 -17.53
C PHE A 370 -8.21 -30.12 -17.37
N VAL A 371 -6.98 -29.76 -16.98
CA VAL A 371 -5.92 -30.74 -16.70
C VAL A 371 -6.36 -31.69 -15.59
N ILE A 372 -6.90 -31.18 -14.48
CA ILE A 372 -7.31 -32.03 -13.34
C ILE A 372 -8.52 -32.89 -13.70
N ARG A 373 -9.51 -32.30 -14.39
CA ARG A 373 -10.79 -32.95 -14.66
C ARG A 373 -10.71 -33.93 -15.82
N LEU A 374 -10.07 -33.56 -16.93
CA LEU A 374 -10.05 -34.35 -18.17
C LEU A 374 -8.83 -35.27 -18.23
N TYR A 375 -7.63 -34.75 -17.90
CA TYR A 375 -6.40 -35.52 -18.00
C TYR A 375 -6.15 -36.40 -16.76
N LEU A 376 -6.19 -35.81 -15.56
CA LEU A 376 -6.01 -36.56 -14.30
C LEU A 376 -7.28 -37.31 -13.86
N LYS A 377 -8.43 -37.04 -14.48
CA LYS A 377 -9.73 -37.65 -14.19
C LYS A 377 -10.13 -37.55 -12.71
N ARG A 378 -9.76 -36.45 -12.03
CA ARG A 378 -10.09 -36.21 -10.62
C ARG A 378 -11.18 -35.13 -10.48
N GLN A 379 -11.87 -35.19 -9.35
CA GLN A 379 -12.82 -34.14 -8.94
C GLN A 379 -12.03 -32.90 -8.48
N THR A 380 -12.58 -31.71 -8.75
CA THR A 380 -11.96 -30.45 -8.33
C THR A 380 -13.02 -29.38 -8.11
N HIS A 381 -12.75 -28.46 -7.19
CA HIS A 381 -13.61 -27.32 -6.89
C HIS A 381 -13.24 -26.06 -7.68
N LEU A 382 -12.25 -26.12 -8.58
CA LEU A 382 -11.77 -24.95 -9.32
C LEU A 382 -12.87 -24.23 -10.12
N LEU A 383 -13.85 -24.95 -10.67
CA LEU A 383 -14.97 -24.31 -11.37
C LEU A 383 -15.80 -23.38 -10.46
N ARG A 384 -16.00 -23.78 -9.19
CA ARG A 384 -16.69 -22.91 -8.21
C ARG A 384 -15.88 -21.66 -7.93
N TRP A 385 -14.55 -21.80 -7.84
CA TRP A 385 -13.65 -20.68 -7.64
C TRP A 385 -13.62 -19.74 -8.85
N ILE A 386 -13.64 -20.25 -10.08
CA ILE A 386 -13.77 -19.44 -11.29
C ILE A 386 -15.04 -18.57 -11.23
N VAL A 387 -16.18 -19.14 -10.84
CA VAL A 387 -17.43 -18.36 -10.71
C VAL A 387 -17.33 -17.31 -9.61
N ILE A 388 -16.76 -17.65 -8.45
CA ILE A 388 -16.56 -16.70 -7.34
C ILE A 388 -15.66 -15.54 -7.76
N GLU A 389 -14.52 -15.83 -8.40
CA GLU A 389 -13.59 -14.81 -8.91
C GLU A 389 -14.26 -13.91 -9.96
N ALA A 390 -15.07 -14.48 -10.86
CA ALA A 390 -15.81 -13.71 -11.87
C ALA A 390 -16.80 -12.73 -11.22
N LEU A 391 -17.50 -13.15 -10.18
CA LEU A 391 -18.39 -12.28 -9.42
C LEU A 391 -17.62 -11.18 -8.67
N ILE A 392 -16.48 -11.53 -8.06
CA ILE A 392 -15.61 -10.57 -7.36
C ILE A 392 -15.13 -9.48 -8.34
N VAL A 393 -14.60 -9.88 -9.50
CA VAL A 393 -14.17 -8.96 -10.56
C VAL A 393 -15.35 -8.09 -11.01
N PHE A 394 -16.49 -8.69 -11.33
CA PHE A 394 -17.68 -7.96 -11.78
C PHE A 394 -18.12 -6.87 -10.80
N PHE A 395 -18.29 -7.21 -9.52
CA PHE A 395 -18.71 -6.24 -8.50
C PHE A 395 -17.65 -5.18 -8.23
N TYR A 396 -16.36 -5.51 -8.34
CA TYR A 396 -15.31 -4.52 -8.18
C TYR A 396 -15.29 -3.50 -9.31
N TYR A 397 -15.37 -3.96 -10.57
CA TYR A 397 -15.44 -3.08 -11.73
C TYR A 397 -16.72 -2.25 -11.74
N LEU A 398 -17.84 -2.78 -11.25
CA LEU A 398 -19.04 -2.00 -11.02
C LEU A 398 -18.80 -0.85 -10.02
N GLY A 399 -18.01 -1.10 -8.97
CA GLY A 399 -17.58 -0.06 -8.03
C GLY A 399 -16.70 1.01 -8.66
N ILE A 400 -15.71 0.64 -9.47
CA ILE A 400 -14.87 1.60 -10.21
C ILE A 400 -15.74 2.41 -11.19
N TYR A 401 -16.64 1.75 -11.92
CA TYR A 401 -17.56 2.42 -12.84
C TYR A 401 -18.43 3.46 -12.12
N ALA A 402 -19.00 3.08 -10.96
CA ALA A 402 -19.77 4.00 -10.13
C ALA A 402 -18.91 5.18 -9.66
N MET A 403 -17.66 4.97 -9.27
CA MET A 403 -16.75 6.05 -8.87
C MET A 403 -16.57 7.08 -10.02
N PHE A 404 -16.35 6.64 -11.25
CA PHE A 404 -16.21 7.55 -12.41
C PHE A 404 -17.47 8.37 -12.70
N LEU A 405 -18.65 7.80 -12.48
CA LEU A 405 -19.90 8.50 -12.69
C LEU A 405 -20.24 9.46 -11.54
N PHE A 406 -20.17 8.97 -10.30
CA PHE A 406 -20.76 9.64 -9.14
C PHE A 406 -19.75 10.40 -8.28
N SER A 407 -18.47 10.04 -8.27
CA SER A 407 -17.49 10.61 -7.33
C SER A 407 -16.32 11.33 -7.99
N MET A 408 -16.03 11.06 -9.26
CA MET A 408 -14.87 11.62 -9.95
C MET A 408 -15.21 12.94 -10.65
N PRO A 409 -14.35 13.98 -10.55
CA PRO A 409 -14.53 15.21 -11.31
C PRO A 409 -14.59 14.95 -12.81
N THR A 410 -15.39 15.74 -13.53
CA THR A 410 -15.69 15.51 -14.96
C THR A 410 -14.44 15.42 -15.84
N GLN A 411 -13.47 16.31 -15.66
CA GLN A 411 -12.22 16.33 -16.44
C GLN A 411 -11.41 15.04 -16.25
N GLU A 412 -11.30 14.55 -15.01
CA GLU A 412 -10.59 13.31 -14.71
C GLU A 412 -11.38 12.07 -15.17
N ALA A 413 -12.71 12.12 -15.09
CA ALA A 413 -13.58 11.00 -15.44
C ALA A 413 -13.60 10.70 -16.94
N ILE A 414 -13.61 11.73 -17.79
CA ILE A 414 -13.63 11.59 -19.27
C ILE A 414 -12.36 10.90 -19.79
N VAL A 415 -11.24 11.00 -19.06
CA VAL A 415 -9.97 10.35 -19.41
C VAL A 415 -9.69 9.08 -18.60
N LEU A 416 -10.64 8.67 -17.76
CA LEU A 416 -10.48 7.55 -16.83
C LEU A 416 -9.20 7.64 -15.98
N ALA A 417 -8.91 8.83 -15.44
CA ALA A 417 -7.64 9.07 -14.75
C ALA A 417 -7.42 8.06 -13.62
N GLY A 418 -6.23 7.46 -13.59
CA GLY A 418 -5.87 6.46 -12.57
C GLY A 418 -6.61 5.11 -12.70
N PHE A 419 -7.31 4.81 -13.79
CA PHE A 419 -8.01 3.52 -13.97
C PHE A 419 -7.12 2.32 -13.70
N GLU A 420 -5.93 2.24 -14.31
CA GLU A 420 -5.02 1.09 -14.12
C GLU A 420 -4.59 0.94 -12.66
N ARG A 421 -4.39 2.06 -11.95
CA ARG A 421 -4.10 2.03 -10.51
C ARG A 421 -5.25 1.39 -9.73
N TYR A 422 -6.49 1.82 -9.97
CA TYR A 422 -7.65 1.28 -9.26
C TYR A 422 -7.90 -0.20 -9.63
N ALA A 423 -7.84 -0.53 -10.92
CA ALA A 423 -8.08 -1.88 -11.41
C ALA A 423 -6.98 -2.88 -11.00
N SER A 424 -5.72 -2.45 -10.89
CA SER A 424 -4.63 -3.33 -10.43
C SER A 424 -4.91 -3.95 -9.05
N SER A 425 -5.61 -3.23 -8.17
CA SER A 425 -5.97 -3.73 -6.83
C SER A 425 -6.74 -5.05 -6.88
N ILE A 426 -7.70 -5.20 -7.81
CA ILE A 426 -8.47 -6.45 -7.93
C ILE A 426 -7.67 -7.53 -8.64
N VAL A 427 -6.77 -7.17 -9.56
CA VAL A 427 -5.84 -8.11 -10.20
C VAL A 427 -4.96 -8.78 -9.15
N PHE A 428 -4.36 -8.03 -8.23
CA PHE A 428 -3.53 -8.59 -7.17
C PHE A 428 -4.31 -9.53 -6.26
N PHE A 429 -5.53 -9.14 -5.89
CA PHE A 429 -6.41 -9.97 -5.07
C PHE A 429 -6.75 -11.28 -5.78
N CYS A 430 -7.29 -11.23 -7.00
CA CYS A 430 -7.72 -12.39 -7.77
C CYS A 430 -6.57 -13.34 -8.10
N LEU A 431 -5.41 -12.81 -8.49
CA LEU A 431 -4.23 -13.62 -8.75
C LEU A 431 -3.73 -14.29 -7.46
N GLY A 432 -3.64 -13.55 -6.36
CA GLY A 432 -3.20 -14.07 -5.06
C GLY A 432 -4.13 -15.14 -4.48
N SER A 433 -5.45 -14.89 -4.47
CA SER A 433 -6.46 -15.86 -4.00
C SER A 433 -6.46 -17.12 -4.87
N SER A 434 -6.36 -16.96 -6.19
CA SER A 434 -6.25 -18.07 -7.14
C SER A 434 -5.00 -18.91 -6.87
N LEU A 435 -3.86 -18.28 -6.61
CA LEU A 435 -2.64 -18.99 -6.24
C LEU A 435 -2.80 -19.80 -4.95
N PHE A 436 -3.46 -19.27 -3.92
CA PHE A 436 -3.74 -20.02 -2.68
C PHE A 436 -4.60 -21.26 -2.94
N VAL A 437 -5.61 -21.14 -3.80
CA VAL A 437 -6.46 -22.26 -4.20
C VAL A 437 -5.67 -23.28 -5.02
N LEU A 438 -4.87 -22.82 -5.99
CA LEU A 438 -4.08 -23.67 -6.87
C LEU A 438 -3.03 -24.48 -6.10
N VAL A 439 -2.22 -23.84 -5.24
CA VAL A 439 -1.18 -24.57 -4.49
C VAL A 439 -1.77 -25.61 -3.56
N ARG A 440 -2.93 -25.36 -2.97
CA ARG A 440 -3.64 -26.34 -2.14
C ARG A 440 -4.23 -27.48 -2.98
N THR A 441 -4.83 -27.14 -4.11
CA THR A 441 -5.38 -28.13 -5.04
C THR A 441 -4.27 -29.03 -5.59
N PHE A 442 -3.13 -28.47 -5.97
CA PHE A 442 -1.99 -29.22 -6.46
C PHE A 442 -1.33 -30.08 -5.37
N ASP A 443 -1.28 -29.59 -4.13
CA ASP A 443 -0.79 -30.40 -3.00
C ASP A 443 -1.63 -31.66 -2.78
N ASP A 444 -2.96 -31.55 -2.89
CA ASP A 444 -3.89 -32.68 -2.77
C ASP A 444 -3.78 -33.70 -3.93
N LEU A 445 -3.12 -33.30 -5.02
CA LEU A 445 -2.88 -34.13 -6.19
C LEU A 445 -1.50 -34.81 -6.20
N LEU A 446 -0.64 -34.50 -5.23
CA LEU A 446 0.66 -35.17 -5.11
C LEU A 446 0.49 -36.68 -4.93
N TYR A 447 1.52 -37.42 -5.35
CA TYR A 447 1.52 -38.88 -5.34
C TYR A 447 1.31 -39.46 -3.94
N GLU A 448 2.00 -38.94 -2.94
CA GLU A 448 1.77 -39.29 -1.52
C GLU A 448 0.85 -38.23 -0.88
N PRO A 449 -0.43 -38.56 -0.62
CA PRO A 449 -1.39 -37.61 -0.08
C PRO A 449 -1.13 -37.30 1.41
N VAL A 450 -0.56 -38.24 2.18
CA VAL A 450 -0.32 -38.03 3.60
C VAL A 450 0.99 -37.27 3.79
N PHE A 451 0.89 -36.00 4.17
CA PHE A 451 2.04 -35.11 4.38
C PHE A 451 3.14 -35.75 5.24
N ALA A 452 2.78 -36.39 6.36
CA ALA A 452 3.74 -37.02 7.27
C ALA A 452 4.55 -38.18 6.66
N LYS A 453 4.08 -38.77 5.55
CA LYS A 453 4.75 -39.89 4.84
C LYS A 453 5.59 -39.43 3.65
N ARG A 454 5.57 -38.13 3.33
CA ARG A 454 6.26 -37.57 2.18
C ARG A 454 7.77 -37.57 2.38
N THR A 455 8.50 -38.09 1.39
CA THR A 455 9.96 -38.08 1.32
C THR A 455 10.41 -37.56 -0.05
N TYR A 456 11.74 -37.41 -0.23
CA TYR A 456 12.34 -37.08 -1.53
C TYR A 456 12.13 -38.14 -2.63
N ARG A 457 11.62 -39.33 -2.25
CA ARG A 457 11.26 -40.43 -3.15
C ARG A 457 9.76 -40.51 -3.45
N SER A 458 8.92 -39.71 -2.81
CA SER A 458 7.45 -39.74 -2.97
C SER A 458 6.99 -39.13 -4.30
N PHE A 459 7.38 -39.76 -5.39
CA PHE A 459 7.02 -39.42 -6.77
C PHE A 459 6.60 -40.70 -7.49
N ALA A 460 5.61 -40.60 -8.38
CA ALA A 460 5.10 -41.76 -9.12
C ALA A 460 6.16 -42.39 -10.06
N SER A 461 7.09 -41.58 -10.55
CA SER A 461 8.19 -42.01 -11.44
C SER A 461 9.35 -41.00 -11.43
N LEU A 462 10.52 -41.41 -11.93
CA LEU A 462 11.65 -40.51 -12.17
C LEU A 462 11.27 -39.33 -13.08
N LYS A 463 10.45 -39.57 -14.11
CA LYS A 463 9.95 -38.52 -15.01
C LYS A 463 9.14 -37.47 -14.27
N SER A 464 8.24 -37.89 -13.37
CA SER A 464 7.44 -36.95 -12.56
C SER A 464 8.31 -36.12 -11.60
N LYS A 465 9.37 -36.71 -11.05
CA LYS A 465 10.36 -36.00 -10.23
C LYS A 465 11.16 -35.00 -11.06
N GLN A 466 11.60 -35.38 -12.25
CA GLN A 466 12.33 -34.49 -13.16
C GLN A 466 11.46 -33.30 -13.59
N LEU A 467 10.18 -33.54 -13.92
CA LEU A 467 9.24 -32.47 -14.26
C LEU A 467 9.08 -31.49 -13.08
N TYR A 468 8.89 -32.00 -11.86
CA TYR A 468 8.84 -31.18 -10.65
C TYR A 468 10.08 -30.28 -10.50
N GLN A 469 11.28 -30.84 -10.71
CA GLN A 469 12.54 -30.10 -10.60
C GLN A 469 12.69 -29.04 -11.69
N ILE A 470 12.42 -29.39 -12.95
CA ILE A 470 12.49 -28.45 -14.09
C ILE A 470 11.48 -27.32 -13.91
N SER A 471 10.23 -27.62 -13.54
CA SER A 471 9.23 -26.59 -13.28
C SER A 471 9.66 -25.67 -12.14
N THR A 472 10.26 -26.21 -11.09
CA THR A 472 10.79 -25.39 -9.98
C THR A 472 11.91 -24.45 -10.48
N LEU A 473 12.85 -24.95 -11.28
CA LEU A 473 13.95 -24.14 -11.84
C LEU A 473 13.44 -23.06 -12.81
N LEU A 474 12.45 -23.38 -13.64
CA LEU A 474 11.83 -22.40 -14.54
C LEU A 474 11.18 -21.27 -13.76
N LEU A 475 10.47 -21.58 -12.66
CA LEU A 475 9.88 -20.57 -11.78
C LEU A 475 10.94 -19.69 -11.10
N VAL A 476 12.09 -20.27 -10.71
CA VAL A 476 13.22 -19.48 -10.20
C VAL A 476 13.71 -18.50 -11.26
N PHE A 477 13.94 -18.97 -12.50
CA PHE A 477 14.39 -18.14 -13.60
C PHE A 477 13.39 -17.00 -13.90
N CYS A 478 12.10 -17.31 -14.02
CA CYS A 478 11.05 -16.31 -14.22
C CYS A 478 11.00 -15.28 -13.08
N SER A 479 11.12 -15.74 -11.83
CA SER A 479 11.13 -14.84 -10.66
C SER A 479 12.31 -13.86 -10.73
N LEU A 480 13.51 -14.34 -11.09
CA LEU A 480 14.69 -13.47 -11.21
C LEU A 480 14.50 -12.39 -12.29
N LEU A 481 13.92 -12.73 -13.45
CA LEU A 481 13.64 -11.77 -14.50
C LEU A 481 12.67 -10.68 -14.06
N LEU A 482 11.61 -11.06 -13.32
CA LEU A 482 10.62 -10.11 -12.84
C LEU A 482 11.16 -9.20 -11.72
N ILE A 483 12.00 -9.73 -10.81
CA ILE A 483 12.72 -8.90 -9.82
C ILE A 483 13.63 -7.90 -10.54
N LEU A 484 14.39 -8.37 -11.54
CA LEU A 484 15.29 -7.52 -12.32
C LEU A 484 14.51 -6.41 -13.06
N SER A 485 13.36 -6.73 -13.65
CA SER A 485 12.49 -5.76 -14.33
C SER A 485 12.04 -4.64 -13.39
N GLU A 486 11.58 -4.98 -12.18
CA GLU A 486 11.14 -3.97 -11.20
C GLU A 486 12.32 -3.11 -10.73
N THR A 487 13.42 -3.75 -10.39
CA THR A 487 14.64 -3.09 -9.92
C THR A 487 15.18 -2.12 -10.96
N ASN A 488 15.20 -2.52 -12.24
CA ASN A 488 15.61 -1.65 -13.34
C ASN A 488 14.66 -0.47 -13.56
N GLY A 489 13.36 -0.68 -13.36
CA GLY A 489 12.38 0.41 -13.45
C GLY A 489 12.61 1.49 -12.40
N ILE A 490 12.84 1.09 -11.15
CA ILE A 490 13.16 2.05 -10.07
C ILE A 490 14.52 2.74 -10.33
N LEU A 491 15.53 2.00 -10.80
CA LEU A 491 16.82 2.58 -11.18
C LEU A 491 16.70 3.60 -12.32
N PHE A 492 15.76 3.40 -13.25
CA PHE A 492 15.46 4.36 -14.31
C PHE A 492 14.84 5.64 -13.71
N THR A 493 13.82 5.51 -12.85
CA THR A 493 13.22 6.64 -12.13
C THR A 493 14.27 7.46 -11.37
N ASN A 494 15.19 6.78 -10.67
CA ASN A 494 16.26 7.43 -9.92
C ASN A 494 17.21 8.25 -10.82
N LYS A 495 17.47 7.80 -12.05
CA LYS A 495 18.35 8.51 -12.99
C LYS A 495 17.73 9.78 -13.54
N THR A 496 16.40 9.84 -13.62
CA THR A 496 15.66 11.00 -14.13
C THR A 496 15.13 11.90 -13.01
N TYR A 497 15.47 11.64 -11.75
CA TYR A 497 14.92 12.35 -10.61
C TYR A 497 15.22 13.85 -10.64
N ASP A 498 16.44 14.24 -11.00
CA ASP A 498 16.88 15.65 -11.00
C ASP A 498 16.09 16.53 -11.99
N THR A 499 15.46 15.92 -13.01
CA THR A 499 14.61 16.64 -13.97
C THR A 499 13.14 16.74 -13.53
N THR A 500 12.79 16.17 -12.38
CA THR A 500 11.43 16.21 -11.85
C THR A 500 11.21 17.43 -10.96
N ILE A 501 9.95 17.82 -10.73
CA ILE A 501 9.61 18.92 -9.83
C ILE A 501 10.18 18.71 -8.40
N PRO A 502 10.05 17.54 -7.75
CA PRO A 502 10.73 17.28 -6.47
C PRO A 502 12.26 17.43 -6.55
N GLY A 503 12.88 17.00 -7.65
CA GLY A 503 14.31 17.18 -7.88
C GLY A 503 14.73 18.65 -7.94
N GLN A 504 13.93 19.50 -8.59
CA GLN A 504 14.15 20.95 -8.63
C GLN A 504 14.05 21.59 -7.23
N PHE A 505 13.05 21.19 -6.44
CA PHE A 505 12.93 21.62 -5.04
C PHE A 505 14.11 21.16 -4.17
N GLN A 506 14.62 19.95 -4.40
CA GLN A 506 15.81 19.44 -3.72
C GLN A 506 17.06 20.24 -4.12
N ALA A 507 17.22 20.59 -5.39
CA ALA A 507 18.38 21.35 -5.89
C ALA A 507 18.53 22.73 -5.22
N ILE A 508 17.42 23.38 -4.89
CA ILE A 508 17.41 24.68 -4.19
C ILE A 508 17.42 24.56 -2.65
N ASN A 509 17.52 23.33 -2.10
CA ASN A 509 17.52 23.04 -0.66
C ASN A 509 16.34 23.66 0.11
N ALA A 510 15.13 23.55 -0.44
CA ALA A 510 13.93 24.16 0.12
C ALA A 510 13.26 23.35 1.26
N ASP A 511 13.71 22.11 1.54
CA ASP A 511 13.03 21.21 2.49
C ASP A 511 13.18 21.66 3.95
N THR A 512 12.06 21.68 4.66
CA THR A 512 11.99 21.98 6.10
C THR A 512 11.05 21.04 6.84
N MET A 513 11.38 20.71 8.08
CA MET A 513 10.51 19.93 8.98
C MET A 513 9.68 20.83 9.92
N GLU A 514 9.78 22.15 9.79
CA GLU A 514 9.06 23.11 10.62
C GLU A 514 7.79 23.60 9.94
N LEU A 515 6.64 23.21 10.51
CA LEU A 515 5.33 23.65 10.02
C LEU A 515 5.22 25.16 10.22
N ASN A 516 4.98 25.89 9.15
CA ASN A 516 4.88 27.35 9.17
C ASN A 516 3.65 27.83 8.39
N GLN A 517 3.39 29.14 8.47
CA GLN A 517 2.24 29.78 7.82
C GLN A 517 2.65 30.78 6.73
N SER A 518 3.93 30.80 6.36
CA SER A 518 4.44 31.73 5.35
C SER A 518 3.78 31.48 4.01
N ARG A 519 3.48 32.54 3.28
CA ARG A 519 2.89 32.51 1.95
C ARG A 519 3.99 32.42 0.90
N TYR A 520 3.98 31.36 0.11
CA TYR A 520 4.97 31.12 -0.94
C TYR A 520 4.34 31.19 -2.33
N LEU A 521 4.97 31.96 -3.21
CA LEU A 521 4.73 31.89 -4.65
C LEU A 521 5.82 31.03 -5.30
N VAL A 522 5.45 29.88 -5.82
CA VAL A 522 6.35 28.99 -6.56
C VAL A 522 6.24 29.31 -8.05
N VAL A 523 7.38 29.62 -8.66
CA VAL A 523 7.53 29.99 -10.06
C VAL A 523 8.16 28.81 -10.80
N SER A 524 7.47 28.30 -11.82
CA SER A 524 8.00 27.25 -12.69
C SER A 524 7.45 27.36 -14.11
N ALA A 525 8.32 27.14 -15.08
CA ALA A 525 7.98 27.14 -16.50
C ALA A 525 7.21 25.88 -16.95
N ASP A 526 7.13 24.84 -16.11
CA ASP A 526 6.36 23.63 -16.41
C ASP A 526 4.86 23.84 -16.16
N LYS A 527 4.20 24.39 -17.18
CA LYS A 527 2.75 24.62 -17.18
C LYS A 527 1.95 23.37 -16.84
N SER A 528 2.37 22.20 -17.34
CA SER A 528 1.63 20.95 -17.11
C SER A 528 1.65 20.52 -15.65
N SER A 529 2.77 20.69 -14.97
CA SER A 529 2.93 20.40 -13.55
C SER A 529 2.27 21.45 -12.65
N VAL A 530 2.16 22.70 -13.10
CA VAL A 530 1.39 23.75 -12.42
C VAL A 530 -0.11 23.48 -12.55
N ASP A 531 -0.61 23.23 -13.76
CA ASP A 531 -2.04 22.98 -14.04
C ASP A 531 -2.56 21.69 -13.37
N SER A 532 -1.69 20.69 -13.19
CA SER A 532 -1.99 19.44 -12.46
C SER A 532 -1.81 19.53 -10.94
N TYR A 533 -1.48 20.71 -10.40
CA TYR A 533 -1.22 20.96 -8.98
C TYR A 533 -0.02 20.20 -8.39
N LEU A 534 0.83 19.60 -9.22
CA LEU A 534 2.03 18.89 -8.78
C LEU A 534 3.02 19.85 -8.11
N VAL A 535 3.33 20.98 -8.75
CA VAL A 535 4.23 22.01 -8.19
C VAL A 535 3.72 22.50 -6.83
N GLN A 536 2.42 22.75 -6.73
CA GLN A 536 1.81 23.19 -5.48
C GLN A 536 1.92 22.12 -4.38
N SER A 537 1.64 20.86 -4.70
CA SER A 537 1.66 19.77 -3.72
C SER A 537 3.06 19.46 -3.21
N VAL A 538 4.05 19.44 -4.11
CA VAL A 538 5.47 19.30 -3.75
C VAL A 538 5.90 20.50 -2.89
N GLY A 539 5.56 21.72 -3.30
CA GLY A 539 5.88 22.92 -2.53
C GLY A 539 5.30 22.92 -1.12
N LYS A 540 4.02 22.54 -0.95
CA LYS A 540 3.39 22.37 0.38
C LYS A 540 4.14 21.35 1.24
N TYR A 541 4.54 20.23 0.65
CA TYR A 541 5.29 19.19 1.35
C TYR A 541 6.69 19.66 1.76
N THR A 542 7.46 20.22 0.82
CA THR A 542 8.86 20.60 0.99
C THR A 542 9.00 21.82 1.90
N LEU A 543 8.29 22.91 1.59
CA LEU A 543 8.31 24.16 2.37
C LEU A 543 7.50 24.06 3.68
N PHE A 544 6.75 22.97 3.82
CA PHE A 544 5.91 22.61 4.96
C PHE A 544 5.02 23.77 5.44
N SER A 545 4.31 24.37 4.47
CA SER A 545 3.32 25.44 4.67
C SER A 545 2.05 25.12 3.90
N PRO A 546 0.85 25.39 4.46
CA PRO A 546 -0.40 25.24 3.72
C PRO A 546 -0.57 26.31 2.63
N ASN A 547 0.14 27.44 2.76
CA ASN A 547 -0.03 28.65 1.95
C ASN A 547 1.00 28.68 0.82
N VAL A 548 0.89 27.74 -0.11
CA VAL A 548 1.75 27.65 -1.30
C VAL A 548 0.88 27.72 -2.54
N GLU A 549 1.24 28.61 -3.45
CA GLU A 549 0.62 28.75 -4.77
C GLU A 549 1.69 28.60 -5.85
N ALA A 550 1.34 27.96 -6.96
CA ALA A 550 2.24 27.76 -8.09
C ALA A 550 1.72 28.53 -9.30
N ARG A 551 2.61 29.15 -10.06
CA ARG A 551 2.25 29.94 -11.23
C ARG A 551 3.32 29.83 -12.32
N GLU A 552 2.86 29.70 -13.55
CA GLU A 552 3.69 29.69 -14.76
C GLU A 552 3.58 31.00 -15.56
N ASN A 553 2.40 31.63 -15.61
CA ASN A 553 2.24 32.83 -16.46
C ASN A 553 2.44 34.15 -15.70
N PHE A 554 3.46 34.92 -16.11
CA PHE A 554 3.80 36.25 -15.58
C PHE A 554 3.69 37.38 -16.62
N ILE A 555 2.96 37.18 -17.72
CA ILE A 555 2.67 38.27 -18.66
C ILE A 555 1.61 39.19 -18.03
N MET A 556 2.06 40.27 -17.40
CA MET A 556 1.23 41.29 -16.73
C MET A 556 1.95 42.64 -16.70
N ASP A 557 1.26 43.71 -16.29
CA ASP A 557 1.90 45.01 -16.12
C ASP A 557 2.68 45.12 -14.78
N ASP A 558 3.49 46.17 -14.66
CA ASP A 558 4.39 46.34 -13.50
C ASP A 558 3.61 46.58 -12.19
N LYS A 559 2.41 47.18 -12.26
CA LYS A 559 1.58 47.45 -11.08
C LYS A 559 0.92 46.16 -10.59
N GLU A 560 0.41 45.35 -11.51
CA GLU A 560 -0.15 44.03 -11.25
C GLU A 560 0.91 43.08 -10.68
N PHE A 561 2.12 43.10 -11.24
CA PHE A 561 3.22 42.28 -10.74
C PHE A 561 3.63 42.65 -9.31
N ASN A 562 3.80 43.95 -9.00
CA ASN A 562 4.07 44.41 -7.65
C ASN A 562 2.95 44.05 -6.65
N ALA A 563 1.69 44.19 -7.08
CA ALA A 563 0.54 43.80 -6.28
C ALA A 563 0.47 42.29 -6.05
N LEU A 564 0.90 41.48 -7.02
CA LEU A 564 1.02 40.03 -6.87
C LEU A 564 2.11 39.68 -5.86
N LEU A 565 3.33 40.20 -6.02
CA LEU A 565 4.45 39.88 -5.13
C LEU A 565 4.14 40.24 -3.68
N SER A 566 3.48 41.38 -3.44
CA SER A 566 3.10 41.84 -2.10
C SER A 566 2.14 40.92 -1.35
N GLN A 567 1.53 39.93 -2.02
CA GLN A 567 0.66 38.93 -1.40
C GLN A 567 1.43 37.77 -0.76
N TYR A 568 2.74 37.64 -1.02
CA TYR A 568 3.56 36.53 -0.56
C TYR A 568 4.71 37.01 0.32
N ASP A 569 5.19 36.11 1.17
CA ASP A 569 6.33 36.38 2.05
C ASP A 569 7.64 35.92 1.37
N TYR A 570 7.54 34.87 0.54
CA TYR A 570 8.64 34.30 -0.21
C TYR A 570 8.27 33.96 -1.66
N ILE A 571 9.26 34.05 -2.54
CA ILE A 571 9.23 33.55 -3.91
C ILE A 571 10.18 32.35 -4.00
N VAL A 572 9.72 31.27 -4.62
CA VAL A 572 10.50 30.07 -4.87
C VAL A 572 10.63 29.90 -6.38
N LEU A 573 11.81 30.18 -6.92
CA LEU A 573 12.10 30.01 -8.34
C LEU A 573 12.70 28.62 -8.56
N LEU A 574 11.99 27.74 -9.28
CA LEU A 574 12.44 26.36 -9.51
C LEU A 574 13.36 26.21 -10.73
N ASP A 575 13.13 27.03 -11.75
CA ASP A 575 13.81 26.98 -13.04
C ASP A 575 14.08 28.38 -13.58
N ASP A 576 14.86 28.47 -14.67
CA ASP A 576 15.07 29.74 -15.36
C ASP A 576 13.79 30.15 -16.11
N HIS A 577 13.01 31.01 -15.46
CA HIS A 577 11.67 31.36 -15.90
C HIS A 577 11.67 32.69 -16.66
N TYR A 578 11.57 32.64 -18.00
CA TYR A 578 11.73 33.83 -18.86
C TYR A 578 10.80 35.00 -18.50
N THR A 579 9.47 34.79 -18.44
CA THR A 579 8.52 35.90 -18.23
C THR A 579 8.62 36.48 -16.82
N PHE A 580 8.78 35.64 -15.80
CA PHE A 580 9.07 36.08 -14.44
C PHE A 580 10.38 36.86 -14.35
N ASN A 581 11.47 36.36 -14.92
CA ASN A 581 12.77 37.03 -14.92
C ASN A 581 12.71 38.38 -15.65
N LYS A 582 11.94 38.51 -16.73
CA LYS A 582 11.72 39.80 -17.40
C LYS A 582 10.97 40.81 -16.53
N MET A 583 10.05 40.36 -15.68
CA MET A 583 9.33 41.24 -14.75
C MET A 583 10.18 41.60 -13.53
N ILE A 584 10.93 40.65 -12.97
CA ILE A 584 11.80 40.92 -11.81
C ILE A 584 12.99 41.81 -12.19
N GLU A 585 13.55 41.67 -13.39
CA GLU A 585 14.64 42.52 -13.91
C GLU A 585 14.26 44.00 -13.89
N LYS A 586 12.99 44.35 -14.13
CA LYS A 586 12.51 45.74 -14.06
C LYS A 586 12.48 46.30 -12.63
N LEU A 587 12.44 45.44 -11.61
CA LEU A 587 12.40 45.84 -10.21
C LEU A 587 13.79 45.88 -9.56
N ILE A 588 14.66 44.93 -9.90
CA ILE A 588 15.95 44.77 -9.21
C ILE A 588 17.18 44.85 -10.13
N ASP A 589 17.00 45.20 -11.41
CA ASP A 589 18.05 45.36 -12.44
C ASP A 589 18.87 44.10 -12.79
N HIS A 590 18.48 42.92 -12.30
CA HIS A 590 19.12 41.64 -12.66
C HIS A 590 18.12 40.47 -12.54
N PRO A 591 18.30 39.39 -13.33
CA PRO A 591 17.49 38.19 -13.21
C PRO A 591 17.81 37.41 -11.93
N LEU A 592 16.84 36.62 -11.46
CA LEU A 592 17.05 35.70 -10.35
C LEU A 592 17.49 34.32 -10.86
N GLN A 593 18.30 33.65 -10.05
CA GLN A 593 18.64 32.24 -10.24
C GLN A 593 17.62 31.36 -9.50
N PRO A 594 17.55 30.05 -9.78
CA PRO A 594 16.72 29.16 -8.98
C PRO A 594 17.08 29.23 -7.49
N GLY A 595 16.09 29.39 -6.63
CA GLY A 595 16.30 29.64 -5.20
C GLY A 595 15.05 30.14 -4.46
N VAL A 596 15.22 30.35 -3.15
CA VAL A 596 14.17 30.88 -2.26
C VAL A 596 14.53 32.32 -1.87
N TYR A 597 13.62 33.25 -2.15
CA TYR A 597 13.83 34.69 -1.98
C TYR A 597 12.76 35.31 -1.10
N SER A 598 13.15 36.16 -0.15
CA SER A 598 12.20 36.94 0.65
C SER A 598 11.68 38.13 -0.14
N VAL A 599 10.35 38.26 -0.25
CA VAL A 599 9.70 39.36 -0.98
C VAL A 599 10.10 40.71 -0.40
N THR A 600 10.14 40.86 0.92
CA THR A 600 10.53 42.11 1.57
C THR A 600 11.94 42.54 1.18
N LYS A 601 12.88 41.61 1.00
CA LYS A 601 14.24 41.93 0.55
C LYS A 601 14.31 42.31 -0.93
N LEU A 602 13.36 41.83 -1.74
CA LEU A 602 13.28 42.13 -3.17
C LEU A 602 12.65 43.49 -3.46
N ILE A 603 11.64 43.90 -2.69
CA ILE A 603 10.86 45.14 -2.93
C ILE A 603 11.45 46.37 -2.20
N THR A 604 12.32 46.18 -1.18
CA THR A 604 12.90 47.30 -0.40
C THR A 604 14.24 47.84 -0.97
N LYS A 605 14.51 47.58 -2.25
CA LYS A 605 15.55 48.25 -3.04
C LYS A 605 14.87 49.06 -4.13
#